data_AF-K8EAF9-F1
#
_entry.id   AF-K8EAF9-F1
#
_cell.length_a   1.000
_cell.length_b   1.000
_cell.length_c   1.000
_cell.angle_alpha   90.00
_cell.angle_beta   90.00
_cell.angle_gamma   90.00
#
_symmetry.space_group_name_H-M   'P 1'
#
loop_
_entity.id
_entity.type
_entity.pdbx_description
1 polymer ?
#
loop_
_entity_poly.entity_id
_entity_poly.type
_entity_poly.pdbx_seq_one_letter_code
_entity_poly.pdbx_strand_id
1 'polypeptide(L)'
;MSSSCASSSALSPFSSLKKKKTNRESVASRRSSRGVRSSLDPSPSVVGLPNEDDSMMMISPASSPTSPRMMKEEDTEERRVVVVVFTNFNENSYLKYPKSLPRYSEDKKPAGEVSWKEVWEHMRLRLKWSNETFETVLVDCADAETVSKAKEACSKATAFIACEVGESESIAEKIRELTVTVPTGVVCGKSSATLRDLQKLQFMPMRDAGHNDFFELPFETRREKDKKKFLQMKTLFDRKNHLDLLFMSLVLIDACEVPGIVVPEVAINQEINIGNVWCIASNCGSKLLDCYKNPQCRKSLDCVDACGMNDQVCTYTCIRSYQNREFEYLARCMLHSHNCLGNDAKRPEFPIVKPMKTFRGEALTHEVAEQIMQGHLGTERDGKKIEYSWLAVAGQNPAYDHFPAQYQIWYAGKARNSFWYNPVFKVNTLDGKSVWRRSDYRCKREDTPGTFTFTFMDNGVTSKEYWRIVDAADDLSWALYYYAGAAKSAGQMYVGAVLASPDGLWPPTREMERVEKALWEGCGCKMWEMMEVDNRPDVIANAPLQPLHDVVLKPSLILP
;
A
#
# COMPACT_ATOMS: atom_id res chain seq x y z
N MET A 1 32.49 -5.65 46.85
CA MET A 1 33.89 -5.29 47.20
C MET A 1 34.27 -4.02 46.46
N SER A 2 35.25 -3.28 46.97
CA SER A 2 35.68 -1.98 46.47
C SER A 2 36.55 -2.04 45.21
N SER A 3 36.32 -1.13 44.27
CA SER A 3 37.37 -0.20 43.86
C SER A 3 36.76 1.07 43.27
N SER A 4 37.34 2.22 43.60
CA SER A 4 36.97 3.53 43.09
C SER A 4 38.08 4.07 42.19
N CYS A 5 37.73 4.96 41.26
CA CYS A 5 38.60 6.07 40.92
C CYS A 5 37.79 7.21 40.31
N ALA A 6 38.04 8.43 40.77
CA ALA A 6 37.47 9.64 40.21
C ALA A 6 38.56 10.72 40.21
N SER A 7 38.65 11.46 39.11
CA SER A 7 39.43 12.69 39.05
C SER A 7 38.82 13.62 38.01
N SER A 8 38.62 14.87 38.41
CA SER A 8 38.05 15.93 37.60
C SER A 8 39.14 16.95 37.25
N SER A 9 39.01 17.58 36.09
CA SER A 9 39.62 18.89 35.84
C SER A 9 38.79 19.64 34.81
N ALA A 10 38.32 20.83 35.19
CA ALA A 10 37.73 21.78 34.27
C ALA A 10 38.78 22.83 33.90
N LEU A 11 38.79 23.31 32.66
CA LEU A 11 39.43 24.58 32.32
C LEU A 11 38.74 25.24 31.13
N SER A 12 38.48 26.53 31.30
CA SER A 12 37.95 27.52 30.36
C SER A 12 38.28 28.88 30.98
N PRO A 13 38.11 30.03 30.29
CA PRO A 13 37.80 30.22 28.87
C PRO A 13 38.92 31.02 28.16
N PHE A 14 38.72 31.42 26.90
CA PHE A 14 39.27 32.72 26.45
C PHE A 14 38.28 33.50 25.57
N SER A 15 38.40 34.82 25.68
CA SER A 15 37.59 35.86 25.03
C SER A 15 38.46 36.59 23.99
N SER A 16 38.06 37.53 23.13
CA SER A 16 36.78 38.18 22.79
C SER A 16 36.97 39.00 21.48
N LEU A 17 36.08 39.96 21.21
CA LEU A 17 36.16 41.09 20.24
C LEU A 17 35.60 40.84 18.82
N LYS A 18 35.08 41.85 18.10
CA LYS A 18 34.02 42.85 18.42
C LYS A 18 33.71 43.71 17.16
N LYS A 19 32.43 44.08 16.99
CA LYS A 19 31.88 45.28 16.30
C LYS A 19 31.93 45.41 14.74
N LYS A 20 30.70 45.49 14.17
CA LYS A 20 30.19 46.55 13.25
C LYS A 20 30.75 46.56 11.79
N LYS A 21 30.12 47.18 10.77
CA LYS A 21 28.99 48.15 10.72
C LYS A 21 28.23 48.13 9.36
N THR A 22 26.91 48.41 9.40
CA THR A 22 26.02 49.06 8.39
C THR A 22 26.39 49.17 6.90
N ASN A 23 25.50 48.69 6.02
CA ASN A 23 24.54 49.46 5.19
C ASN A 23 23.54 48.44 4.57
N ARG A 24 22.24 48.65 4.33
CA ARG A 24 21.34 49.82 4.22
C ARG A 24 21.57 50.73 3.00
N GLU A 25 20.89 50.41 1.92
CA GLU A 25 20.40 51.41 0.96
C GLU A 25 19.02 50.99 0.42
N SER A 26 18.29 51.92 -0.19
CA SER A 26 16.87 51.73 -0.53
C SER A 26 16.46 52.60 -1.72
N VAL A 27 15.79 52.01 -2.71
CA VAL A 27 15.10 52.74 -3.77
C VAL A 27 13.66 52.25 -3.85
N ALA A 28 12.73 53.17 -4.08
CA ALA A 28 11.28 52.91 -4.06
C ALA A 28 10.60 53.54 -5.28
N SER A 29 9.30 53.29 -5.40
CA SER A 29 8.34 54.10 -6.18
C SER A 29 8.39 54.02 -7.71
N ARG A 30 7.33 53.45 -8.31
CA ARG A 30 6.22 54.29 -8.81
C ARG A 30 4.89 53.55 -8.95
N ARG A 31 3.79 54.29 -8.73
CA ARG A 31 2.42 53.93 -9.13
C ARG A 31 2.18 54.39 -10.57
N SER A 32 1.28 53.75 -11.33
CA SER A 32 0.18 54.46 -12.02
C SER A 32 -0.85 53.50 -12.64
N SER A 33 -2.10 53.96 -12.61
CA SER A 33 -3.39 53.39 -13.02
C SER A 33 -3.68 53.31 -14.53
N ARG A 34 -4.94 52.92 -14.86
CA ARG A 34 -5.60 52.71 -16.18
C ARG A 34 -5.32 51.31 -16.79
N GLY A 35 -6.28 50.53 -17.27
CA GLY A 35 -7.76 50.61 -17.18
C GLY A 35 -8.47 51.19 -18.41
N VAL A 36 -9.15 50.34 -19.19
CA VAL A 36 -10.18 50.62 -20.23
C VAL A 36 -10.97 49.33 -20.53
N ARG A 37 -12.19 49.43 -21.10
CA ARG A 37 -13.05 48.30 -21.55
C ARG A 37 -13.10 48.19 -23.08
N SER A 38 -13.15 46.96 -23.60
CA SER A 38 -14.04 46.48 -24.68
C SER A 38 -13.88 44.95 -24.79
N SER A 39 -14.87 44.06 -24.92
CA SER A 39 -16.21 44.04 -25.55
C SER A 39 -16.20 44.13 -27.08
N LEU A 40 -16.29 42.99 -27.77
CA LEU A 40 -17.29 42.67 -28.80
C LEU A 40 -17.01 41.31 -29.48
N ASP A 41 -17.99 40.39 -29.37
CA ASP A 41 -18.35 39.37 -30.39
C ASP A 41 -18.97 40.09 -31.62
N PRO A 42 -19.14 39.47 -32.83
CA PRO A 42 -19.55 38.06 -33.02
C PRO A 42 -19.06 37.30 -34.28
N SER A 43 -19.43 36.00 -34.34
CA SER A 43 -19.42 35.14 -35.55
C SER A 43 -20.59 35.43 -36.52
N PRO A 44 -20.48 35.00 -37.79
CA PRO A 44 -21.60 34.27 -38.42
C PRO A 44 -21.21 33.14 -39.41
N SER A 45 -22.21 32.25 -39.67
CA SER A 45 -22.55 31.42 -40.86
C SER A 45 -21.47 31.03 -41.92
N VAL A 46 -21.28 29.77 -42.37
CA VAL A 46 -22.18 28.69 -42.90
C VAL A 46 -22.55 28.82 -44.40
N VAL A 47 -22.67 27.67 -45.10
CA VAL A 47 -22.88 27.42 -46.56
C VAL A 47 -21.58 27.41 -47.39
N GLY A 48 -21.31 26.47 -48.33
CA GLY A 48 -22.06 25.28 -48.78
C GLY A 48 -21.27 24.37 -49.76
N LEU A 49 -21.87 23.27 -50.25
CA LEU A 49 -21.31 22.30 -51.22
C LEU A 49 -21.53 22.72 -52.69
N PRO A 50 -20.83 22.11 -53.66
CA PRO A 50 -21.48 21.09 -54.50
C PRO A 50 -20.59 19.88 -54.87
N ASN A 51 -21.21 18.88 -55.51
CA ASN A 51 -20.54 17.74 -56.19
C ASN A 51 -20.38 18.09 -57.70
N GLU A 52 -20.20 17.24 -58.72
CA GLU A 52 -20.24 15.78 -59.03
C GLU A 52 -19.49 15.66 -60.41
N ASP A 53 -18.92 14.56 -60.94
CA ASP A 53 -18.68 13.15 -60.57
C ASP A 53 -17.56 12.60 -61.54
N ASP A 54 -17.61 11.32 -61.93
CA ASP A 54 -17.04 10.66 -63.12
C ASP A 54 -15.59 10.10 -63.08
N SER A 55 -15.49 8.83 -62.63
CA SER A 55 -14.89 7.66 -63.33
C SER A 55 -13.42 7.72 -63.86
N MET A 56 -12.59 6.66 -63.82
CA MET A 56 -12.92 5.24 -63.97
C MET A 56 -11.77 4.28 -63.52
N MET A 57 -12.05 3.35 -62.59
CA MET A 57 -11.44 1.99 -62.42
C MET A 57 -9.91 1.80 -62.15
N MET A 58 -9.39 0.72 -61.53
CA MET A 58 -9.94 -0.39 -60.71
C MET A 58 -8.78 -1.17 -60.00
N ILE A 59 -8.83 -1.37 -58.67
CA ILE A 59 -8.42 -2.61 -57.97
C ILE A 59 -9.32 -2.77 -56.75
N SER A 60 -9.95 -3.93 -56.57
CA SER A 60 -10.98 -4.16 -55.54
C SER A 60 -10.45 -4.75 -54.22
N PRO A 61 -10.87 -4.23 -53.04
CA PRO A 61 -10.85 -4.98 -51.79
C PRO A 61 -12.07 -5.91 -51.68
N ALA A 62 -11.96 -7.01 -50.92
CA ALA A 62 -13.01 -8.03 -50.84
C ALA A 62 -13.72 -8.09 -49.46
N SER A 63 -15.05 -8.23 -49.51
CA SER A 63 -15.97 -8.67 -48.44
C SER A 63 -16.00 -7.92 -47.10
N SER A 64 -17.07 -7.13 -46.93
CA SER A 64 -17.61 -6.65 -45.64
C SER A 64 -18.20 -7.80 -44.79
N PRO A 65 -18.53 -7.61 -43.49
CA PRO A 65 -18.81 -8.73 -42.58
C PRO A 65 -20.21 -9.34 -42.77
N THR A 66 -20.30 -10.66 -42.54
CA THR A 66 -21.55 -11.41 -42.51
C THR A 66 -22.40 -11.06 -41.28
N SER A 67 -23.73 -11.08 -41.46
CA SER A 67 -24.73 -10.85 -40.40
C SER A 67 -24.49 -11.71 -39.15
N PRO A 68 -24.76 -11.22 -37.92
CA PRO A 68 -24.53 -11.96 -36.69
C PRO A 68 -25.34 -13.26 -36.68
N ARG A 69 -24.64 -14.38 -36.88
CA ARG A 69 -25.15 -15.71 -36.59
C ARG A 69 -25.47 -15.74 -35.09
N MET A 70 -26.74 -15.96 -34.74
CA MET A 70 -27.13 -16.14 -33.33
C MET A 70 -26.32 -17.31 -32.75
N MET A 71 -25.30 -16.97 -31.96
CA MET A 71 -24.76 -17.91 -31.00
C MET A 71 -25.88 -18.19 -30.01
N LYS A 72 -26.09 -19.46 -29.67
CA LYS A 72 -26.96 -19.79 -28.55
C LYS A 72 -26.36 -19.14 -27.29
N GLU A 73 -27.23 -18.87 -26.33
CA GLU A 73 -26.83 -18.79 -24.93
C GLU A 73 -26.38 -20.20 -24.51
N GLU A 74 -25.12 -20.54 -24.82
CA GLU A 74 -24.40 -21.63 -24.16
C GLU A 74 -24.01 -21.13 -22.77
N ASP A 75 -24.22 -21.96 -21.75
CA ASP A 75 -24.32 -21.54 -20.36
C ASP A 75 -23.23 -20.55 -19.92
N THR A 76 -23.67 -19.37 -19.47
CA THR A 76 -22.85 -18.51 -18.61
C THR A 76 -22.77 -19.10 -17.22
N GLU A 77 -22.20 -20.30 -17.10
CA GLU A 77 -21.55 -20.72 -15.88
C GLU A 77 -20.46 -19.68 -15.61
N GLU A 78 -20.64 -18.89 -14.55
CA GLU A 78 -19.70 -17.85 -14.16
C GLU A 78 -18.30 -18.46 -14.07
N ARG A 79 -17.33 -17.93 -14.82
CA ARG A 79 -15.96 -18.45 -14.87
C ARG A 79 -15.23 -18.18 -13.56
N ARG A 80 -15.53 -18.98 -12.54
CA ARG A 80 -14.98 -18.89 -11.19
C ARG A 80 -13.55 -19.39 -11.18
N VAL A 81 -12.74 -18.75 -10.34
CA VAL A 81 -11.40 -19.24 -10.02
C VAL A 81 -11.50 -20.01 -8.71
N VAL A 82 -11.29 -21.32 -8.75
CA VAL A 82 -11.32 -22.17 -7.55
C VAL A 82 -9.87 -22.47 -7.14
N VAL A 83 -9.47 -21.94 -5.98
CA VAL A 83 -8.16 -22.18 -5.37
C VAL A 83 -8.31 -23.14 -4.20
N VAL A 84 -7.68 -24.32 -4.27
CA VAL A 84 -7.66 -25.28 -3.15
C VAL A 84 -6.41 -25.07 -2.31
N VAL A 85 -6.57 -24.73 -1.04
CA VAL A 85 -5.49 -24.49 -0.10
C VAL A 85 -5.36 -25.68 0.84
N PHE A 86 -4.26 -26.42 0.72
CA PHE A 86 -3.85 -27.48 1.62
C PHE A 86 -2.94 -26.90 2.70
N THR A 87 -3.30 -27.07 3.97
CA THR A 87 -2.53 -26.54 5.10
C THR A 87 -2.88 -27.29 6.38
N ASN A 88 -1.95 -27.48 7.30
CA ASN A 88 -2.23 -28.17 8.56
C ASN A 88 -2.87 -27.19 9.57
N PHE A 89 -4.13 -27.41 9.95
CA PHE A 89 -4.84 -26.50 10.85
C PHE A 89 -4.32 -26.52 12.30
N ASN A 90 -3.58 -27.55 12.69
CA ASN A 90 -2.93 -27.64 14.00
C ASN A 90 -1.58 -26.91 14.05
N GLU A 91 -1.05 -26.46 12.91
CA GLU A 91 0.22 -25.73 12.85
C GLU A 91 0.02 -24.21 12.97
N ASN A 92 0.96 -23.57 13.66
CA ASN A 92 0.99 -22.12 13.82
C ASN A 92 1.66 -21.44 12.62
N SER A 93 1.09 -20.32 12.20
CA SER A 93 1.67 -19.47 11.17
C SER A 93 2.86 -18.64 11.70
N TYR A 94 3.59 -18.05 10.76
CA TYR A 94 4.61 -17.05 11.10
C TYR A 94 4.03 -15.72 11.58
N LEU A 95 2.72 -15.49 11.42
CA LEU A 95 2.02 -14.28 11.86
C LEU A 95 1.74 -14.36 13.36
N LYS A 96 1.84 -13.22 14.04
CA LYS A 96 1.76 -13.13 15.50
C LYS A 96 1.05 -11.87 15.92
N TYR A 97 0.39 -11.93 17.08
CA TYR A 97 -0.16 -10.75 17.73
C TYR A 97 0.98 -9.78 18.13
N PRO A 98 0.73 -8.45 18.14
CA PRO A 98 1.71 -7.43 18.57
C PRO A 98 2.36 -7.74 19.92
N LYS A 99 3.61 -7.30 20.12
CA LYS A 99 4.44 -7.68 21.27
C LYS A 99 4.07 -6.94 22.54
N SER A 100 3.61 -5.69 22.44
CA SER A 100 3.08 -4.91 23.57
C SER A 100 1.55 -4.93 23.69
N LEU A 101 0.85 -5.76 22.91
CA LEU A 101 -0.59 -5.96 23.02
C LEU A 101 -0.95 -6.32 24.48
N PRO A 102 -1.89 -5.63 25.16
CA PRO A 102 -2.34 -6.07 26.49
C PRO A 102 -3.03 -7.44 26.40
N ARG A 103 -2.91 -8.27 27.44
CA ARG A 103 -3.70 -9.50 27.55
C ARG A 103 -5.15 -9.14 27.91
N TYR A 104 -6.05 -9.20 26.92
CA TYR A 104 -7.50 -9.06 27.10
C TYR A 104 -8.26 -10.39 26.90
N SER A 105 -7.62 -11.40 26.31
CA SER A 105 -8.13 -12.77 26.20
C SER A 105 -7.00 -13.78 26.36
N GLU A 106 -7.35 -15.03 26.68
CA GLU A 106 -6.39 -16.13 26.79
C GLU A 106 -5.79 -16.53 25.44
N ASP A 107 -6.60 -16.51 24.38
CA ASP A 107 -6.17 -16.83 23.02
C ASP A 107 -5.44 -15.65 22.37
N LYS A 108 -5.82 -14.42 22.76
CA LYS A 108 -5.31 -13.16 22.17
C LYS A 108 -4.42 -12.42 23.17
N LYS A 109 -3.20 -12.92 23.26
CA LYS A 109 -2.13 -12.47 24.17
C LYS A 109 -0.92 -11.94 23.38
N PRO A 110 -0.10 -11.03 23.95
CA PRO A 110 1.08 -10.48 23.28
C PRO A 110 2.05 -11.58 22.81
N ALA A 111 2.56 -11.44 21.59
CA ALA A 111 3.36 -12.46 20.90
C ALA A 111 2.70 -13.86 20.81
N GLY A 112 1.38 -13.95 21.02
CA GLY A 112 0.58 -15.15 20.82
C GLY A 112 0.64 -15.64 19.38
N GLU A 113 0.37 -16.93 19.22
CA GLU A 113 0.46 -17.64 17.94
C GLU A 113 -0.88 -17.57 17.19
N VAL A 114 -0.83 -17.58 15.86
CA VAL A 114 -2.01 -17.51 14.98
C VAL A 114 -2.03 -18.77 14.12
N SER A 115 -3.04 -19.62 14.29
CA SER A 115 -3.17 -20.87 13.52
C SER A 115 -3.24 -20.61 12.02
N TRP A 116 -2.70 -21.52 11.20
CA TRP A 116 -2.85 -21.43 9.74
C TRP A 116 -4.31 -21.46 9.28
N LYS A 117 -5.18 -22.14 10.04
CA LYS A 117 -6.62 -22.11 9.82
C LYS A 117 -7.18 -20.68 9.85
N GLU A 118 -6.90 -19.91 10.90
CA GLU A 118 -7.41 -18.53 11.00
C GLU A 118 -6.86 -17.64 9.88
N VAL A 119 -5.57 -17.77 9.55
CA VAL A 119 -4.94 -17.01 8.47
C VAL A 119 -5.61 -17.31 7.14
N TRP A 120 -5.82 -18.58 6.78
CA TRP A 120 -6.42 -18.93 5.49
C TRP A 120 -7.94 -18.71 5.44
N GLU A 121 -8.65 -18.82 6.56
CA GLU A 121 -10.06 -18.39 6.65
C GLU A 121 -10.21 -16.89 6.38
N HIS A 122 -9.25 -16.07 6.83
CA HIS A 122 -9.17 -14.63 6.54
C HIS A 122 -8.74 -14.35 5.09
N MET A 123 -7.69 -15.01 4.58
CA MET A 123 -7.21 -14.81 3.21
C MET A 123 -8.26 -15.18 2.16
N ARG A 124 -9.09 -16.21 2.40
CA ARG A 124 -10.27 -16.53 1.59
C ARG A 124 -11.24 -15.35 1.45
N LEU A 125 -11.46 -14.59 2.52
CA LEU A 125 -12.32 -13.40 2.49
C LEU A 125 -11.63 -12.24 1.76
N ARG A 126 -10.32 -12.05 1.98
CA ARG A 126 -9.54 -11.02 1.31
C ARG A 126 -9.38 -11.25 -0.21
N LEU A 127 -9.29 -12.50 -0.67
CA LEU A 127 -9.29 -12.84 -2.09
C LEU A 127 -10.60 -12.44 -2.77
N LYS A 128 -11.74 -12.66 -2.11
CA LYS A 128 -13.06 -12.22 -2.59
C LYS A 128 -13.24 -10.70 -2.68
N TRP A 129 -12.34 -9.90 -2.12
CA TRP A 129 -12.34 -8.43 -2.26
C TRP A 129 -11.62 -7.95 -3.52
N SER A 130 -10.73 -8.76 -4.12
CA SER A 130 -10.14 -8.52 -5.44
C SER A 130 -11.15 -8.87 -6.54
N ASN A 131 -11.82 -10.03 -6.40
CA ASN A 131 -12.89 -10.46 -7.30
C ASN A 131 -13.85 -11.45 -6.60
N GLU A 132 -15.16 -11.22 -6.69
CA GLU A 132 -16.16 -12.07 -6.01
C GLU A 132 -16.27 -13.49 -6.58
N THR A 133 -15.81 -13.69 -7.82
CA THR A 133 -15.75 -15.01 -8.49
C THR A 133 -14.60 -15.90 -8.00
N PHE A 134 -13.74 -15.40 -7.09
CA PHE A 134 -12.66 -16.19 -6.50
C PHE A 134 -13.19 -17.04 -5.34
N GLU A 135 -13.20 -18.36 -5.50
CA GLU A 135 -13.53 -19.31 -4.46
C GLU A 135 -12.25 -19.90 -3.87
N THR A 136 -12.13 -19.91 -2.54
CA THR A 136 -11.02 -20.57 -1.84
C THR A 136 -11.56 -21.69 -0.97
N VAL A 137 -11.18 -22.93 -1.29
CA VAL A 137 -11.53 -24.12 -0.49
C VAL A 137 -10.36 -24.47 0.38
N LEU A 138 -10.58 -24.57 1.70
CA LEU A 138 -9.54 -24.91 2.65
C LEU A 138 -9.61 -26.40 3.00
N VAL A 139 -8.45 -27.06 2.98
CA VAL A 139 -8.31 -28.50 3.25
C VAL A 139 -7.31 -28.67 4.38
N ASP A 140 -7.78 -29.22 5.51
CA ASP A 140 -6.92 -29.56 6.63
C ASP A 140 -5.99 -30.71 6.27
N CYS A 141 -4.71 -30.53 6.57
CA CYS A 141 -3.65 -31.54 6.43
C CYS A 141 -3.17 -32.11 7.77
N ALA A 142 -3.91 -31.88 8.86
CA ALA A 142 -3.72 -32.59 10.11
C ALA A 142 -4.00 -34.10 9.98
N ASP A 143 -4.92 -34.50 9.10
CA ASP A 143 -5.31 -35.90 8.88
C ASP A 143 -5.55 -36.24 7.40
N ALA A 144 -5.31 -37.50 7.02
CA ALA A 144 -5.39 -37.95 5.62
C ALA A 144 -6.83 -38.26 5.13
N GLU A 145 -7.81 -38.40 6.03
CA GLU A 145 -9.22 -38.62 5.68
C GLU A 145 -9.86 -37.30 5.22
N THR A 146 -9.55 -36.18 5.89
CA THR A 146 -9.97 -34.83 5.49
C THR A 146 -9.37 -34.43 4.15
N VAL A 147 -8.07 -34.68 3.93
CA VAL A 147 -7.44 -34.51 2.61
C VAL A 147 -8.14 -35.35 1.54
N SER A 148 -8.50 -36.61 1.85
CA SER A 148 -9.19 -37.50 0.89
C SER A 148 -10.59 -37.01 0.49
N LYS A 149 -11.26 -36.18 1.32
CA LYS A 149 -12.57 -35.59 1.01
C LYS A 149 -12.47 -34.41 0.02
N ALA A 150 -11.29 -33.84 -0.20
CA ALA A 150 -11.07 -32.70 -1.11
C ALA A 150 -11.24 -33.02 -2.62
N LYS A 151 -11.53 -34.27 -2.99
CA LYS A 151 -11.61 -34.74 -4.39
C LYS A 151 -12.55 -33.90 -5.28
N GLU A 152 -13.73 -33.52 -4.78
CA GLU A 152 -14.65 -32.71 -5.57
C GLU A 152 -14.07 -31.30 -5.84
N ALA A 153 -13.58 -30.63 -4.79
CA ALA A 153 -12.95 -29.32 -4.90
C ALA A 153 -11.76 -29.33 -5.87
N CYS A 154 -10.90 -30.35 -5.79
CA CYS A 154 -9.75 -30.50 -6.69
C CYS A 154 -10.16 -30.77 -8.14
N SER A 155 -11.27 -31.47 -8.38
CA SER A 155 -11.81 -31.68 -9.74
C SER A 155 -12.34 -30.40 -10.40
N LYS A 156 -12.64 -29.38 -9.60
CA LYS A 156 -13.08 -28.04 -10.02
C LYS A 156 -11.96 -26.98 -9.94
N ALA A 157 -10.77 -27.35 -9.43
CA ALA A 157 -9.74 -26.39 -9.07
C ALA A 157 -9.00 -25.82 -10.27
N THR A 158 -8.94 -24.50 -10.33
CA THR A 158 -8.06 -23.74 -11.24
C THR A 158 -6.62 -23.77 -10.75
N ALA A 159 -6.42 -23.67 -9.44
CA ALA A 159 -5.11 -23.69 -8.80
C ALA A 159 -5.11 -24.40 -7.45
N PHE A 160 -3.92 -24.75 -6.95
CA PHE A 160 -3.72 -25.14 -5.56
C PHE A 160 -2.56 -24.41 -4.88
N ILE A 161 -2.67 -24.24 -3.57
CA ILE A 161 -1.59 -23.82 -2.68
C ILE A 161 -1.38 -24.93 -1.67
N ALA A 162 -0.16 -25.43 -1.50
CA ALA A 162 0.19 -26.27 -0.35
C ALA A 162 1.09 -25.46 0.59
N CYS A 163 0.56 -25.04 1.74
CA CYS A 163 1.22 -24.12 2.66
C CYS A 163 1.39 -24.78 4.03
N GLU A 164 2.63 -25.00 4.47
CA GLU A 164 2.94 -25.58 5.81
C GLU A 164 2.14 -26.88 6.06
N VAL A 165 2.16 -27.77 5.08
CA VAL A 165 1.50 -29.09 5.11
C VAL A 165 2.28 -30.09 5.97
N GLY A 166 3.58 -29.86 6.18
CA GLY A 166 4.47 -30.77 6.89
C GLY A 166 5.13 -31.82 5.98
N GLU A 167 5.85 -32.75 6.60
CA GLU A 167 6.73 -33.73 5.91
C GLU A 167 6.08 -35.10 5.72
N SER A 168 4.79 -35.25 6.00
CA SER A 168 4.08 -36.53 5.88
C SER A 168 3.91 -36.94 4.42
N GLU A 169 4.74 -37.89 3.96
CA GLU A 169 4.69 -38.36 2.57
C GLU A 169 3.34 -39.02 2.22
N SER A 170 2.61 -39.62 3.16
CA SER A 170 1.27 -40.18 2.88
C SER A 170 0.22 -39.09 2.57
N ILE A 171 0.37 -37.90 3.17
CA ILE A 171 -0.47 -36.74 2.86
C ILE A 171 0.00 -36.08 1.55
N ALA A 172 1.31 -36.01 1.33
CA ALA A 172 1.87 -35.49 0.08
C ALA A 172 1.46 -36.30 -1.15
N GLU A 173 1.55 -37.63 -1.07
CA GLU A 173 1.03 -38.57 -2.08
C GLU A 173 -0.46 -38.31 -2.35
N LYS A 174 -1.27 -38.16 -1.30
CA LYS A 174 -2.71 -37.89 -1.44
C LYS A 174 -2.99 -36.57 -2.15
N ILE A 175 -2.27 -35.50 -1.80
CA ILE A 175 -2.37 -34.21 -2.48
C ILE A 175 -1.92 -34.33 -3.95
N ARG A 176 -0.85 -35.08 -4.23
CA ARG A 176 -0.36 -35.33 -5.60
C ARG A 176 -1.38 -36.05 -6.47
N GLU A 177 -2.07 -37.07 -5.93
CA GLU A 177 -3.20 -37.72 -6.61
C GLU A 177 -4.33 -36.73 -6.93
N LEU A 178 -4.70 -35.90 -5.95
CA LEU A 178 -5.83 -34.97 -6.04
C LEU A 178 -5.58 -33.81 -7.00
N THR A 179 -4.37 -33.25 -7.02
CA THR A 179 -4.02 -32.07 -7.84
C THR A 179 -3.33 -32.42 -9.16
N VAL A 180 -3.32 -33.70 -9.58
CA VAL A 180 -2.67 -34.14 -10.83
C VAL A 180 -3.19 -33.39 -12.05
N THR A 181 -4.50 -33.17 -12.15
CA THR A 181 -5.18 -32.46 -13.26
C THR A 181 -5.13 -30.93 -13.15
N VAL A 182 -4.82 -30.37 -11.98
CA VAL A 182 -4.87 -28.92 -11.73
C VAL A 182 -3.70 -28.24 -12.48
N PRO A 183 -3.91 -27.22 -13.34
CA PRO A 183 -2.84 -26.68 -14.18
C PRO A 183 -1.70 -26.01 -13.42
N THR A 184 -2.05 -25.31 -12.33
CA THR A 184 -1.19 -24.35 -11.64
C THR A 184 -1.18 -24.62 -10.14
N GLY A 185 -0.03 -24.52 -9.49
CA GLY A 185 0.06 -24.57 -8.04
C GLY A 185 1.46 -24.44 -7.46
N VAL A 186 1.51 -23.90 -6.25
CA VAL A 186 2.72 -23.52 -5.51
C VAL A 186 2.77 -24.23 -4.16
N VAL A 187 3.99 -24.56 -3.69
CA VAL A 187 4.20 -25.21 -2.39
C VAL A 187 5.13 -24.35 -1.55
N CYS A 188 4.64 -23.89 -0.40
CA CYS A 188 5.33 -22.93 0.48
C CYS A 188 5.45 -23.48 1.90
N GLY A 189 6.52 -23.08 2.59
CA GLY A 189 6.79 -23.56 3.94
C GLY A 189 7.17 -25.05 4.02
N LYS A 190 7.00 -25.63 5.20
CA LYS A 190 7.31 -27.02 5.51
C LYS A 190 6.46 -27.97 4.67
N SER A 191 7.15 -28.86 3.96
CA SER A 191 6.60 -29.71 2.91
C SER A 191 7.42 -30.99 2.78
N SER A 192 6.84 -32.04 2.21
CA SER A 192 7.58 -33.25 1.82
C SER A 192 8.35 -33.04 0.50
N ALA A 193 9.20 -34.00 0.09
CA ALA A 193 9.86 -33.92 -1.22
C ALA A 193 8.85 -34.03 -2.37
N THR A 194 7.90 -34.95 -2.24
CA THR A 194 6.81 -35.21 -3.21
C THR A 194 5.95 -33.97 -3.48
N LEU A 195 5.74 -33.08 -2.49
CA LEU A 195 5.05 -31.81 -2.70
C LEU A 195 5.93 -30.76 -3.40
N ARG A 196 7.24 -30.67 -3.09
CA ARG A 196 8.11 -29.70 -3.77
C ARG A 196 8.23 -30.00 -5.27
N ASP A 197 8.28 -31.27 -5.64
CA ASP A 197 8.33 -31.74 -7.03
C ASP A 197 7.01 -31.54 -7.82
N LEU A 198 5.90 -31.25 -7.13
CA LEU A 198 4.55 -31.08 -7.70
C LEU A 198 4.27 -29.64 -8.16
N GLN A 199 5.16 -28.68 -7.87
CA GLN A 199 5.01 -27.27 -8.21
C GLN A 199 5.02 -27.05 -9.73
N LYS A 200 4.00 -26.35 -10.25
CA LYS A 200 3.76 -26.14 -11.68
C LYS A 200 3.03 -24.83 -11.97
N LEU A 201 3.31 -24.20 -13.10
CA LEU A 201 2.52 -23.10 -13.66
C LEU A 201 2.07 -23.51 -15.05
N GLN A 202 0.77 -23.46 -15.35
CA GLN A 202 0.22 -23.78 -16.68
C GLN A 202 0.74 -25.11 -17.25
N PHE A 203 0.70 -26.15 -16.40
CA PHE A 203 1.26 -27.49 -16.63
C PHE A 203 2.80 -27.59 -16.77
N MET A 204 3.54 -26.49 -16.81
CA MET A 204 5.01 -26.51 -16.80
C MET A 204 5.56 -26.77 -15.39
N PRO A 205 6.37 -27.83 -15.16
CA PRO A 205 6.96 -28.10 -13.84
C PRO A 205 8.04 -27.09 -13.46
N MET A 206 8.01 -26.60 -12.22
CA MET A 206 8.91 -25.56 -11.70
C MET A 206 10.12 -26.13 -10.93
N ARG A 207 10.65 -27.28 -11.36
CA ARG A 207 11.76 -27.97 -10.68
C ARG A 207 13.04 -27.12 -10.61
N ASP A 208 13.66 -27.09 -9.44
CA ASP A 208 15.05 -26.65 -9.25
C ASP A 208 16.00 -27.65 -9.93
N ALA A 209 16.26 -27.44 -11.21
CA ALA A 209 17.15 -28.27 -12.02
C ALA A 209 18.10 -27.39 -12.83
N GLY A 210 19.40 -27.48 -12.52
CA GLY A 210 20.45 -26.81 -13.28
C GLY A 210 20.65 -27.48 -14.65
N HIS A 211 20.08 -26.89 -15.70
CA HIS A 211 20.40 -27.23 -17.09
C HIS A 211 20.43 -25.99 -17.97
N ASN A 212 21.65 -25.58 -18.34
CA ASN A 212 22.03 -24.86 -19.55
C ASN A 212 20.88 -24.25 -20.37
N ASP A 213 20.47 -23.03 -20.00
CA ASP A 213 19.76 -22.13 -20.91
C ASP A 213 20.77 -21.62 -21.97
N PHE A 214 21.20 -22.52 -22.87
CA PHE A 214 22.36 -22.35 -23.77
C PHE A 214 22.06 -21.52 -25.05
N PHE A 215 20.93 -20.80 -25.04
CA PHE A 215 20.51 -19.87 -26.07
C PHE A 215 19.89 -18.66 -25.36
N GLU A 216 20.69 -17.60 -25.17
CA GLU A 216 20.18 -16.28 -24.82
C GLU A 216 19.40 -15.73 -26.02
N LEU A 217 18.07 -15.96 -26.02
CA LEU A 217 17.18 -15.32 -26.99
C LEU A 217 17.04 -13.83 -26.64
N PRO A 218 17.06 -12.91 -27.61
CA PRO A 218 16.94 -11.47 -27.37
C PRO A 218 15.52 -11.03 -26.94
N PHE A 219 14.64 -11.98 -26.63
CA PHE A 219 13.27 -11.77 -26.19
C PHE A 219 12.95 -12.76 -25.07
N GLU A 220 12.37 -12.27 -23.98
CA GLU A 220 12.03 -13.07 -22.81
C GLU A 220 10.96 -14.12 -23.16
N THR A 221 11.28 -15.39 -22.91
CA THR A 221 10.35 -16.51 -23.15
C THR A 221 9.28 -16.60 -22.07
N ARG A 222 8.14 -17.24 -22.42
CA ARG A 222 7.10 -17.57 -21.43
C ARG A 222 7.66 -18.32 -20.22
N ARG A 223 8.59 -19.27 -20.45
CA ARG A 223 9.25 -20.06 -19.40
C ARG A 223 10.04 -19.19 -18.41
N GLU A 224 10.68 -18.12 -18.88
CA GLU A 224 11.40 -17.17 -18.01
C GLU A 224 10.43 -16.29 -17.23
N LYS A 225 9.36 -15.80 -17.86
CA LYS A 225 8.28 -15.06 -17.17
C LYS A 225 7.64 -15.88 -16.06
N ASP A 226 7.29 -17.13 -16.34
CA ASP A 226 6.73 -18.07 -15.37
C ASP A 226 7.73 -18.38 -14.25
N LYS A 227 9.02 -18.58 -14.56
CA LYS A 227 10.10 -18.74 -13.57
C LYS A 227 10.27 -17.50 -12.67
N LYS A 228 10.12 -16.29 -13.21
CA LYS A 228 10.12 -15.04 -12.45
C LYS A 228 8.88 -14.91 -11.56
N LYS A 229 7.67 -15.11 -12.08
CA LYS A 229 6.41 -15.12 -11.28
C LYS A 229 6.48 -16.14 -10.15
N PHE A 230 7.03 -17.33 -10.41
CA PHE A 230 7.23 -18.37 -9.40
C PHE A 230 8.23 -17.95 -8.32
N LEU A 231 9.42 -17.49 -8.69
CA LEU A 231 10.43 -17.01 -7.72
C LEU A 231 9.91 -15.82 -6.91
N GLN A 232 9.09 -14.95 -7.52
CA GLN A 232 8.39 -13.87 -6.84
C GLN A 232 7.41 -14.42 -5.79
N MET A 233 6.57 -15.41 -6.12
CA MET A 233 5.66 -16.04 -5.15
C MET A 233 6.39 -16.63 -3.94
N LYS A 234 7.53 -17.30 -4.16
CA LYS A 234 8.38 -17.80 -3.06
C LYS A 234 8.93 -16.64 -2.21
N THR A 235 9.48 -15.61 -2.87
CA THR A 235 10.02 -14.40 -2.24
C THR A 235 8.99 -13.65 -1.40
N LEU A 236 7.73 -13.59 -1.85
CA LEU A 236 6.62 -13.00 -1.12
C LEU A 236 6.30 -13.79 0.16
N PHE A 237 6.20 -15.13 0.07
CA PHE A 237 5.98 -15.97 1.23
C PHE A 237 7.09 -15.84 2.29
N ASP A 238 8.35 -15.84 1.86
CA ASP A 238 9.52 -15.82 2.76
C ASP A 238 9.69 -14.51 3.54
N ARG A 239 8.99 -13.43 3.14
CA ARG A 239 8.92 -12.15 3.88
C ARG A 239 7.98 -12.16 5.08
N LYS A 240 7.17 -13.21 5.23
CA LYS A 240 6.43 -13.54 6.45
C LYS A 240 5.51 -12.43 6.96
N ASN A 241 4.84 -11.74 6.04
CA ASN A 241 3.76 -10.79 6.35
C ASN A 241 2.48 -11.12 5.58
N HIS A 242 1.37 -10.55 6.01
CA HIS A 242 0.03 -10.94 5.57
C HIS A 242 -0.36 -10.35 4.20
N LEU A 243 0.18 -9.19 3.79
CA LEU A 243 -0.07 -8.66 2.44
C LEU A 243 0.68 -9.46 1.38
N ASP A 244 1.94 -9.83 1.63
CA ASP A 244 2.70 -10.63 0.67
C ASP A 244 2.11 -12.05 0.53
N LEU A 245 1.52 -12.63 1.58
CA LEU A 245 0.76 -13.89 1.49
C LEU A 245 -0.49 -13.77 0.60
N LEU A 246 -1.25 -12.68 0.75
CA LEU A 246 -2.38 -12.38 -0.13
C LEU A 246 -1.90 -12.16 -1.57
N PHE A 247 -0.83 -11.37 -1.75
CA PHE A 247 -0.33 -11.02 -3.07
C PHE A 247 0.31 -12.20 -3.80
N MET A 248 0.99 -13.11 -3.09
CA MET A 248 1.41 -14.42 -3.61
C MET A 248 0.21 -15.19 -4.17
N SER A 249 -0.91 -15.21 -3.43
CA SER A 249 -2.13 -15.90 -3.85
C SER A 249 -2.79 -15.23 -5.06
N LEU A 250 -2.75 -13.90 -5.16
CA LEU A 250 -3.23 -13.13 -6.31
C LEU A 250 -2.34 -13.32 -7.56
N VAL A 251 -1.01 -13.40 -7.41
CA VAL A 251 -0.06 -13.71 -8.49
C VAL A 251 -0.26 -15.14 -9.01
N LEU A 252 -0.61 -16.10 -8.14
CA LEU A 252 -0.97 -17.45 -8.55
C LEU A 252 -2.25 -17.48 -9.40
N ILE A 253 -3.26 -16.69 -9.02
CA ILE A 253 -4.52 -16.56 -9.76
C ILE A 253 -4.30 -15.86 -11.12
N ASP A 254 -3.49 -14.81 -11.17
CA ASP A 254 -3.08 -14.16 -12.41
C ASP A 254 -2.35 -15.13 -13.35
N ALA A 255 -1.44 -15.94 -12.82
CA ALA A 255 -0.75 -17.01 -13.56
C ALA A 255 -1.68 -18.14 -14.05
N CYS A 256 -2.96 -18.16 -13.67
CA CYS A 256 -3.96 -19.07 -14.23
C CYS A 256 -4.55 -18.60 -15.57
N GLU A 257 -4.33 -17.35 -15.99
CA GLU A 257 -4.72 -16.79 -17.30
C GLU A 257 -6.21 -17.05 -17.68
N VAL A 258 -7.10 -17.15 -16.69
CA VAL A 258 -8.50 -17.57 -16.91
C VAL A 258 -9.24 -16.57 -17.82
N PRO A 259 -9.70 -16.96 -19.03
CA PRO A 259 -10.19 -16.00 -20.01
C PRO A 259 -11.42 -15.22 -19.55
N GLY A 260 -11.25 -13.92 -19.36
CA GLY A 260 -12.28 -12.99 -18.85
C GLY A 260 -12.10 -12.58 -17.39
N ILE A 261 -11.18 -13.21 -16.66
CA ILE A 261 -10.76 -12.81 -15.32
C ILE A 261 -9.55 -11.87 -15.40
N VAL A 262 -9.56 -10.85 -14.56
CA VAL A 262 -8.43 -9.93 -14.32
C VAL A 262 -8.16 -9.90 -12.83
N VAL A 263 -6.89 -9.81 -12.45
CA VAL A 263 -6.43 -9.54 -11.08
C VAL A 263 -5.91 -8.10 -11.04
N PRO A 264 -6.72 -7.10 -10.60
CA PRO A 264 -6.34 -5.69 -10.68
C PRO A 264 -5.01 -5.38 -10.00
N GLU A 265 -4.76 -5.97 -8.84
CA GLU A 265 -3.56 -5.75 -8.02
C GLU A 265 -2.26 -6.20 -8.72
N VAL A 266 -2.34 -7.15 -9.65
CA VAL A 266 -1.18 -7.66 -10.41
C VAL A 266 -1.02 -6.90 -11.73
N ALA A 267 -2.13 -6.64 -12.43
CA ALA A 267 -2.16 -6.08 -13.79
C ALA A 267 -1.83 -4.57 -13.90
N ILE A 268 -1.60 -3.87 -12.79
CA ILE A 268 -1.51 -2.40 -12.73
C ILE A 268 -0.16 -1.80 -13.19
N ASN A 269 0.91 -2.59 -13.26
CA ASN A 269 2.20 -2.13 -13.80
C ASN A 269 2.56 -2.87 -15.10
N GLN A 270 2.94 -2.11 -16.12
CA GLN A 270 3.47 -2.66 -17.38
C GLN A 270 4.97 -2.96 -17.27
N GLU A 271 5.41 -4.03 -17.91
CA GLU A 271 6.83 -4.29 -18.16
C GLU A 271 7.45 -3.15 -18.99
N ILE A 272 8.68 -2.74 -18.65
CA ILE A 272 9.38 -1.66 -19.35
C ILE A 272 9.70 -2.10 -20.79
N ASN A 273 8.92 -1.59 -21.74
CA ASN A 273 9.09 -1.82 -23.17
C ASN A 273 9.74 -0.62 -23.88
N ILE A 274 10.11 -0.83 -25.15
CA ILE A 274 10.81 0.16 -25.99
C ILE A 274 10.03 1.49 -26.10
N GLY A 275 8.69 1.45 -26.09
CA GLY A 275 7.84 2.64 -26.09
C GLY A 275 7.93 3.44 -24.80
N ASN A 276 7.98 2.77 -23.64
CA ASN A 276 8.20 3.44 -22.35
C ASN A 276 9.58 4.11 -22.34
N VAL A 277 10.63 3.40 -22.74
CA VAL A 277 12.01 3.90 -22.82
C VAL A 277 12.11 5.11 -23.75
N TRP A 278 11.49 5.05 -24.93
CA TRP A 278 11.46 6.17 -25.87
C TRP A 278 10.73 7.39 -25.29
N CYS A 279 9.58 7.20 -24.63
CA CYS A 279 8.87 8.28 -23.96
C CYS A 279 9.73 8.96 -22.88
N ILE A 280 10.42 8.16 -22.05
CA ILE A 280 11.32 8.65 -20.99
C ILE A 280 12.49 9.43 -21.61
N ALA A 281 13.13 8.90 -22.65
CA ALA A 281 14.26 9.55 -23.32
C ALA A 281 13.85 10.89 -23.96
N SER A 282 12.74 10.91 -24.72
CA SER A 282 12.29 12.07 -25.47
C SER A 282 11.74 13.20 -24.60
N ASN A 283 10.99 12.88 -23.55
CA ASN A 283 10.34 13.89 -22.69
C ASN A 283 11.17 14.22 -21.44
N CYS A 284 11.80 13.21 -20.84
CA CYS A 284 12.43 13.30 -19.52
C CYS A 284 13.96 13.16 -19.53
N GLY A 285 14.59 13.01 -20.71
CA GLY A 285 16.03 12.77 -20.85
C GLY A 285 16.94 13.78 -20.12
N SER A 286 16.51 15.04 -19.99
CA SER A 286 17.23 16.03 -19.17
C SER A 286 17.24 15.69 -17.68
N LYS A 287 16.09 15.29 -17.11
CA LYS A 287 15.97 14.88 -15.70
C LYS A 287 16.61 13.51 -15.47
N LEU A 288 16.58 12.62 -16.46
CA LEU A 288 17.28 11.34 -16.41
C LEU A 288 18.80 11.56 -16.33
N LEU A 289 19.33 12.47 -17.15
CA LEU A 289 20.74 12.84 -17.12
C LEU A 289 21.15 13.59 -15.84
N ASP A 290 20.29 14.47 -15.31
CA ASP A 290 20.50 15.12 -14.01
C ASP A 290 20.53 14.09 -12.87
N CYS A 291 19.65 13.08 -12.92
CA CYS A 291 19.65 11.97 -11.97
C CYS A 291 20.92 11.11 -12.07
N TYR A 292 21.33 10.67 -13.27
CA TYR A 292 22.56 9.88 -13.42
C TYR A 292 23.82 10.63 -12.97
N LYS A 293 23.83 11.97 -13.05
CA LYS A 293 24.92 12.79 -12.47
C LYS A 293 24.92 12.77 -10.94
N ASN A 294 23.76 12.70 -10.27
CA ASN A 294 23.68 12.62 -8.80
C ASN A 294 23.86 11.15 -8.31
N PRO A 295 24.93 10.82 -7.55
CA PRO A 295 25.12 9.47 -7.00
C PRO A 295 23.96 8.97 -6.10
N GLN A 296 23.26 9.88 -5.41
CA GLN A 296 22.12 9.54 -4.56
C GLN A 296 20.85 9.24 -5.38
N CYS A 297 20.69 9.91 -6.54
CA CYS A 297 19.59 9.64 -7.45
C CYS A 297 19.78 8.30 -8.18
N ARG A 298 21.02 7.97 -8.59
CA ARG A 298 21.38 6.61 -9.04
C ARG A 298 20.99 5.54 -8.02
N LYS A 299 21.47 5.65 -6.76
CA LYS A 299 21.04 4.74 -5.68
C LYS A 299 19.52 4.62 -5.51
N SER A 300 18.75 5.65 -5.83
CA SER A 300 17.28 5.62 -5.77
C SER A 300 16.70 4.78 -6.93
N LEU A 301 17.22 4.96 -8.15
CA LEU A 301 16.87 4.14 -9.31
C LEU A 301 17.34 2.69 -9.11
N ASP A 302 18.63 2.47 -8.86
CA ASP A 302 19.26 1.16 -8.72
C ASP A 302 18.57 0.28 -7.64
N CYS A 303 18.04 0.91 -6.58
CA CYS A 303 17.30 0.24 -5.52
C CYS A 303 15.87 -0.11 -5.95
N VAL A 304 15.15 0.81 -6.61
CA VAL A 304 13.77 0.58 -7.09
C VAL A 304 13.73 -0.41 -8.25
N ASP A 305 14.73 -0.40 -9.15
CA ASP A 305 14.88 -1.37 -10.25
C ASP A 305 15.18 -2.79 -9.72
N ALA A 306 15.86 -2.90 -8.57
CA ALA A 306 16.07 -4.15 -7.86
C ALA A 306 14.86 -4.64 -7.04
N CYS A 307 13.79 -3.84 -6.91
CA CYS A 307 12.53 -4.28 -6.32
C CYS A 307 11.72 -5.08 -7.35
N GLY A 308 11.07 -6.16 -6.91
CA GLY A 308 10.20 -6.95 -7.79
C GLY A 308 8.98 -6.14 -8.29
N MET A 309 8.39 -6.55 -9.41
CA MET A 309 7.17 -5.92 -9.90
C MET A 309 6.07 -5.93 -8.83
N ASN A 310 5.42 -4.79 -8.60
CA ASN A 310 4.39 -4.58 -7.56
C ASN A 310 4.88 -4.69 -6.09
N ASP A 311 6.19 -4.73 -5.84
CA ASP A 311 6.77 -4.79 -4.49
C ASP A 311 6.71 -3.42 -3.77
N GLN A 312 5.57 -3.12 -3.15
CA GLN A 312 5.31 -1.85 -2.48
C GLN A 312 6.28 -1.59 -1.32
N VAL A 313 6.60 -2.64 -0.54
CA VAL A 313 7.44 -2.54 0.66
C VAL A 313 8.87 -2.18 0.29
N CYS A 314 9.47 -2.90 -0.68
CA CYS A 314 10.80 -2.56 -1.18
C CYS A 314 10.80 -1.17 -1.84
N THR A 315 9.85 -0.91 -2.74
CA THR A 315 9.79 0.35 -3.51
C THR A 315 9.70 1.56 -2.60
N TYR A 316 8.80 1.54 -1.61
CA TYR A 316 8.68 2.65 -0.66
C TYR A 316 9.90 2.74 0.27
N THR A 317 10.47 1.62 0.73
CA THR A 317 11.70 1.60 1.54
C THR A 317 12.90 2.21 0.80
N CYS A 318 13.10 1.85 -0.48
CA CYS A 318 14.12 2.45 -1.34
C CYS A 318 13.91 3.96 -1.49
N ILE A 319 12.69 4.38 -1.83
CA ILE A 319 12.34 5.79 -2.02
C ILE A 319 12.54 6.59 -0.72
N ARG A 320 12.03 6.13 0.43
CA ARG A 320 12.20 6.84 1.71
C ARG A 320 13.61 6.75 2.28
N SER A 321 14.41 5.76 1.87
CA SER A 321 15.85 5.74 2.18
C SER A 321 16.60 6.82 1.40
N TYR A 322 16.46 6.84 0.07
CA TYR A 322 17.35 7.61 -0.80
C TYR A 322 16.75 8.92 -1.35
N GLN A 323 15.50 9.26 -0.98
CA GLN A 323 14.74 10.46 -1.37
C GLN A 323 15.63 11.71 -1.59
N ASN A 324 15.60 12.21 -2.83
CA ASN A 324 16.34 13.38 -3.29
C ASN A 324 15.56 14.11 -4.40
N ARG A 325 15.95 15.35 -4.68
CA ARG A 325 15.23 16.26 -5.57
C ARG A 325 15.29 15.86 -7.04
N GLU A 326 16.42 15.31 -7.48
CA GLU A 326 16.60 14.87 -8.86
C GLU A 326 15.72 13.65 -9.16
N PHE A 327 15.59 12.73 -8.19
CA PHE A 327 14.66 11.59 -8.27
C PHE A 327 13.20 12.06 -8.30
N GLU A 328 12.82 12.97 -7.41
CA GLU A 328 11.47 13.57 -7.40
C GLU A 328 11.11 14.19 -8.76
N TYR A 329 12.05 14.91 -9.38
CA TYR A 329 11.83 15.55 -10.69
C TYR A 329 11.81 14.57 -11.86
N LEU A 330 12.61 13.49 -11.79
CA LEU A 330 12.57 12.41 -12.78
C LEU A 330 11.27 11.62 -12.69
N ALA A 331 10.89 11.16 -11.50
CA ALA A 331 9.65 10.45 -11.24
C ALA A 331 8.42 11.30 -11.59
N ARG A 332 8.42 12.59 -11.25
CA ARG A 332 7.36 13.53 -11.66
C ARG A 332 7.25 13.64 -13.17
N CYS A 333 8.37 13.71 -13.89
CA CYS A 333 8.35 13.75 -15.35
C CYS A 333 7.78 12.45 -15.94
N MET A 334 8.38 11.32 -15.58
CA MET A 334 8.08 10.01 -16.14
C MET A 334 6.68 9.52 -15.80
N LEU A 335 6.29 9.59 -14.52
CA LEU A 335 5.04 9.02 -14.02
C LEU A 335 3.90 10.04 -14.09
N HIS A 336 4.10 11.26 -13.59
CA HIS A 336 3.00 12.21 -13.45
C HIS A 336 2.76 13.09 -14.69
N SER A 337 3.80 13.69 -15.26
CA SER A 337 3.64 14.69 -16.34
C SER A 337 3.39 14.05 -17.71
N HIS A 338 4.04 12.92 -18.01
CA HIS A 338 3.93 12.23 -19.31
C HIS A 338 3.31 10.83 -19.21
N ASN A 339 3.20 10.27 -18.00
CA ASN A 339 2.78 8.88 -17.73
C ASN A 339 3.37 7.87 -18.72
N CYS A 340 4.70 7.89 -18.88
CA CYS A 340 5.43 7.05 -19.83
C CYS A 340 5.30 5.54 -19.56
N LEU A 341 4.75 5.11 -18.41
CA LEU A 341 4.44 3.71 -18.11
C LEU A 341 2.98 3.32 -18.44
N GLY A 342 2.11 4.29 -18.75
CA GLY A 342 0.69 4.05 -19.04
C GLY A 342 -0.16 3.70 -17.81
N ASN A 343 0.39 3.81 -16.59
CA ASN A 343 -0.23 3.31 -15.37
C ASN A 343 -1.52 4.07 -14.99
N ASP A 344 -2.57 3.32 -14.62
CA ASP A 344 -3.87 3.83 -14.14
C ASP A 344 -4.31 3.03 -12.89
N ALA A 345 -3.57 3.17 -11.78
CA ALA A 345 -3.95 2.53 -10.52
C ALA A 345 -5.21 3.16 -9.94
N LYS A 346 -6.24 2.35 -9.73
CA LYS A 346 -7.50 2.76 -9.09
C LYS A 346 -7.41 2.51 -7.58
N ARG A 347 -8.06 3.37 -6.80
CA ARG A 347 -8.20 3.18 -5.35
C ARG A 347 -9.02 1.90 -5.10
N PRO A 348 -8.64 1.03 -4.13
CA PRO A 348 -9.47 -0.10 -3.73
C PRO A 348 -10.88 0.34 -3.33
N GLU A 349 -11.89 -0.47 -3.67
CA GLU A 349 -13.29 -0.25 -3.27
C GLU A 349 -13.69 -1.15 -2.09
N PHE A 350 -13.06 -2.32 -1.97
CA PHE A 350 -13.20 -3.25 -0.86
C PHE A 350 -11.99 -3.20 0.09
N PRO A 351 -12.17 -3.53 1.39
CA PRO A 351 -13.46 -3.74 2.07
C PRO A 351 -14.29 -2.45 2.14
N ILE A 352 -15.62 -2.59 2.16
CA ILE A 352 -16.56 -1.44 2.18
C ILE A 352 -16.66 -0.86 3.60
N VAL A 353 -15.57 -0.22 4.05
CA VAL A 353 -15.50 0.50 5.32
C VAL A 353 -16.49 1.66 5.33
N LYS A 354 -17.09 1.93 6.49
CA LYS A 354 -17.98 3.08 6.75
C LYS A 354 -17.47 3.84 7.96
N PRO A 355 -17.61 5.18 8.03
CA PRO A 355 -17.22 5.94 9.22
C PRO A 355 -18.16 5.62 10.40
N MET A 356 -17.70 5.91 11.62
CA MET A 356 -18.57 5.91 12.81
C MET A 356 -19.74 6.87 12.62
N LYS A 357 -20.94 6.47 13.05
CA LYS A 357 -22.17 7.27 12.87
C LYS A 357 -22.43 8.25 14.02
N THR A 358 -21.89 7.95 15.20
CA THR A 358 -22.19 8.62 16.46
C THR A 358 -20.94 8.72 17.32
N PHE A 359 -20.81 9.79 18.10
CA PHE A 359 -19.76 10.01 19.08
C PHE A 359 -20.39 10.58 20.36
N ARG A 360 -20.09 10.01 21.54
CA ARG A 360 -20.74 10.36 22.82
C ARG A 360 -22.28 10.30 22.77
N GLY A 361 -22.83 9.35 22.00
CA GLY A 361 -24.27 9.17 21.77
C GLY A 361 -24.88 10.08 20.70
N GLU A 362 -24.27 11.23 20.39
CA GLU A 362 -24.74 12.19 19.40
C GLU A 362 -24.32 11.83 17.97
N ALA A 363 -25.07 12.30 16.97
CA ALA A 363 -24.74 12.07 15.55
C ALA A 363 -23.42 12.75 15.15
N LEU A 364 -22.55 12.03 14.43
CA LEU A 364 -21.26 12.57 14.01
C LEU A 364 -21.45 13.71 13.00
N THR A 365 -20.90 14.89 13.31
CA THR A 365 -20.83 16.04 12.41
C THR A 365 -19.45 16.18 11.79
N HIS A 366 -19.32 16.94 10.70
CA HIS A 366 -18.02 17.24 10.09
C HIS A 366 -17.09 18.02 11.04
N GLU A 367 -17.67 18.91 11.84
CA GLU A 367 -16.97 19.68 12.87
C GLU A 367 -16.38 18.74 13.94
N VAL A 368 -17.18 17.82 14.48
CA VAL A 368 -16.74 16.83 15.47
C VAL A 368 -15.73 15.85 14.87
N ALA A 369 -15.90 15.41 13.61
CA ALA A 369 -14.93 14.56 12.93
C ALA A 369 -13.55 15.23 12.79
N GLU A 370 -13.50 16.50 12.40
CA GLU A 370 -12.24 17.26 12.35
C GLU A 370 -11.67 17.54 13.75
N GLN A 371 -12.49 17.57 14.81
CA GLN A 371 -12.01 17.67 16.20
C GLN A 371 -11.46 16.34 16.74
N ILE A 372 -12.06 15.20 16.40
CA ILE A 372 -11.53 13.85 16.70
C ILE A 372 -10.17 13.69 16.01
N MET A 373 -10.06 14.09 14.73
CA MET A 373 -8.77 14.14 14.05
C MET A 373 -7.80 15.09 14.74
N GLN A 374 -8.16 16.36 15.04
CA GLN A 374 -7.26 17.27 15.75
C GLN A 374 -6.77 16.68 17.10
N GLY A 375 -7.63 15.92 17.80
CA GLY A 375 -7.25 15.08 18.92
C GLY A 375 -6.60 15.88 20.05
N HIS A 376 -5.36 15.54 20.36
CA HIS A 376 -4.58 16.14 21.44
C HIS A 376 -3.78 17.37 21.01
N LEU A 377 -3.87 17.80 19.74
CA LEU A 377 -3.06 18.92 19.25
C LEU A 377 -3.44 20.22 19.95
N GLY A 378 -2.47 20.78 20.66
CA GLY A 378 -2.57 22.05 21.37
C GLY A 378 -3.26 21.99 22.73
N THR A 379 -3.60 20.80 23.23
CA THR A 379 -4.04 20.60 24.62
C THR A 379 -2.83 20.52 25.56
N GLU A 380 -3.06 20.44 26.88
CA GLU A 380 -1.99 20.35 27.88
C GLU A 380 -2.00 18.99 28.59
N ARG A 381 -0.80 18.44 28.83
CA ARG A 381 -0.56 17.25 29.66
C ARG A 381 0.72 17.48 30.46
N ASP A 382 0.71 17.17 31.75
CA ASP A 382 1.86 17.33 32.66
C ASP A 382 2.49 18.74 32.62
N GLY A 383 1.66 19.78 32.47
CA GLY A 383 2.09 21.17 32.35
C GLY A 383 2.80 21.53 31.03
N LYS A 384 2.69 20.68 30.00
CA LYS A 384 3.27 20.88 28.67
C LYS A 384 2.18 20.86 27.61
N LYS A 385 2.29 21.78 26.64
CA LYS A 385 1.43 21.78 25.46
C LYS A 385 1.84 20.65 24.51
N ILE A 386 0.86 19.90 24.00
CA ILE A 386 1.06 18.80 23.05
C ILE A 386 1.15 19.37 21.62
N GLU A 387 2.22 19.03 20.89
CA GLU A 387 2.52 19.54 19.53
C GLU A 387 2.02 18.64 18.38
N TYR A 388 1.30 17.57 18.67
CA TYR A 388 0.80 16.58 17.71
C TYR A 388 -0.64 16.15 18.05
N SER A 389 -1.38 15.59 17.09
CA SER A 389 -2.76 15.16 17.31
C SER A 389 -2.85 13.80 17.97
N TRP A 390 -2.08 12.84 17.43
CA TRP A 390 -2.00 11.45 17.89
C TRP A 390 -0.63 10.87 17.56
N LEU A 391 -0.25 9.78 18.23
CA LEU A 391 0.90 8.95 17.88
C LEU A 391 0.36 7.56 17.49
N ALA A 392 0.74 7.04 16.33
CA ALA A 392 0.26 5.73 15.88
C ALA A 392 0.81 4.62 16.79
N VAL A 393 -0.08 3.75 17.27
CA VAL A 393 0.25 2.57 18.08
C VAL A 393 0.68 1.42 17.17
N ALA A 394 -0.14 1.18 16.14
CA ALA A 394 0.04 0.13 15.18
C ALA A 394 -0.72 0.45 13.89
N GLY A 395 -0.28 -0.10 12.76
CA GLY A 395 -1.04 -0.05 11.52
C GLY A 395 -0.89 -1.29 10.64
N GLN A 396 -1.81 -1.45 9.69
CA GLN A 396 -1.97 -2.67 8.91
C GLN A 396 -1.00 -2.78 7.72
N ASN A 397 -0.56 -1.68 7.11
CA ASN A 397 0.17 -1.76 5.85
C ASN A 397 1.70 -1.87 6.04
N PRO A 398 2.37 -2.95 5.60
CA PRO A 398 3.80 -3.17 5.80
C PRO A 398 4.69 -2.22 4.98
N ALA A 399 4.16 -1.51 3.97
CA ALA A 399 4.90 -0.51 3.21
C ALA A 399 4.85 0.89 3.86
N TYR A 400 3.77 1.24 4.57
CA TYR A 400 3.54 2.61 5.05
C TYR A 400 3.47 2.73 6.58
N ASP A 401 2.89 1.74 7.27
CA ASP A 401 2.55 1.84 8.70
C ASP A 401 3.64 1.24 9.61
N HIS A 402 4.72 0.68 9.06
CA HIS A 402 5.76 0.00 9.83
C HIS A 402 6.86 0.92 10.39
N PHE A 403 6.86 2.21 10.03
CA PHE A 403 7.94 3.13 10.38
C PHE A 403 7.88 3.57 11.86
N PRO A 404 9.02 3.66 12.57
CA PRO A 404 9.05 4.19 13.94
C PRO A 404 8.54 5.63 14.08
N ALA A 405 8.04 5.97 15.28
CA ALA A 405 7.65 7.31 15.69
C ALA A 405 6.68 8.05 14.73
N GLN A 406 5.58 7.41 14.34
CA GLN A 406 4.56 7.97 13.43
C GLN A 406 3.60 8.95 14.12
N TYR A 407 4.02 10.21 14.22
CA TYR A 407 3.21 11.32 14.70
C TYR A 407 2.21 11.80 13.66
N GLN A 408 0.92 11.76 14.00
CA GLN A 408 -0.15 12.32 13.20
C GLN A 408 -0.47 13.74 13.68
N ILE A 409 -0.52 14.70 12.74
CA ILE A 409 -0.70 16.12 13.03
C ILE A 409 -1.81 16.66 12.13
N TRP A 410 -2.99 16.86 12.70
CA TRP A 410 -4.22 17.27 12.02
C TRP A 410 -4.71 18.61 12.56
N TYR A 411 -4.97 19.57 11.68
CA TYR A 411 -5.29 20.94 12.10
C TYR A 411 -6.06 21.73 11.04
N ALA A 412 -6.85 22.70 11.49
CA ALA A 412 -7.43 23.68 10.58
C ALA A 412 -6.43 24.79 10.25
N GLY A 413 -6.52 25.33 9.03
CA GLY A 413 -5.71 26.47 8.57
C GLY A 413 -6.49 27.78 8.59
N LYS A 414 -5.80 28.92 8.46
CA LYS A 414 -6.42 30.27 8.40
C LYS A 414 -7.43 30.46 7.26
N ALA A 415 -7.33 29.71 6.17
CA ALA A 415 -8.29 29.79 5.07
C ALA A 415 -9.62 29.07 5.40
N ARG A 416 -10.75 29.59 4.92
CA ARG A 416 -12.06 28.96 5.13
C ARG A 416 -12.07 27.52 4.61
N ASN A 417 -12.62 26.59 5.40
CA ASN A 417 -12.67 25.15 5.11
C ASN A 417 -11.27 24.55 4.81
N SER A 418 -10.24 25.06 5.48
CA SER A 418 -8.87 24.54 5.40
C SER A 418 -8.63 23.53 6.50
N PHE A 419 -8.35 22.28 6.13
CA PHE A 419 -7.87 21.24 7.03
C PHE A 419 -6.63 20.58 6.40
N TRP A 420 -5.63 20.27 7.23
CA TRP A 420 -4.31 19.79 6.82
C TRP A 420 -3.91 18.56 7.65
N TYR A 421 -3.10 17.70 7.04
CA TYR A 421 -2.48 16.54 7.67
C TYR A 421 -0.99 16.53 7.38
N ASN A 422 -0.17 16.50 8.43
CA ASN A 422 1.28 16.50 8.33
C ASN A 422 1.89 15.32 9.13
N PRO A 423 1.82 14.08 8.61
CA PRO A 423 2.46 12.95 9.28
C PRO A 423 3.98 13.17 9.35
N VAL A 424 4.56 12.91 10.51
CA VAL A 424 6.00 12.99 10.79
C VAL A 424 6.44 11.61 11.30
N PHE A 425 7.41 10.99 10.63
CA PHE A 425 7.86 9.64 10.97
C PHE A 425 9.35 9.44 10.76
N LYS A 426 9.92 8.45 11.44
CA LYS A 426 11.37 8.18 11.42
C LYS A 426 11.64 7.00 10.47
N VAL A 427 12.55 7.20 9.53
CA VAL A 427 12.97 6.17 8.57
C VAL A 427 14.37 5.73 8.89
N ASN A 428 14.52 4.45 9.22
CA ASN A 428 15.81 3.77 9.27
C ASN A 428 16.17 3.39 7.83
N THR A 429 17.02 4.22 7.22
CA THR A 429 17.47 4.10 5.83
C THR A 429 18.28 2.84 5.59
N LEU A 430 18.28 2.34 4.35
CA LEU A 430 19.08 1.21 3.91
C LEU A 430 20.61 1.42 4.06
N ASP A 431 21.09 2.66 4.18
CA ASP A 431 22.49 2.97 4.55
C ASP A 431 22.70 3.27 6.05
N GLY A 432 21.82 2.75 6.91
CA GLY A 432 22.02 2.63 8.36
C GLY A 432 21.75 3.88 9.18
N LYS A 433 21.30 4.98 8.56
CA LYS A 433 20.96 6.24 9.24
C LYS A 433 19.49 6.27 9.62
N SER A 434 19.14 6.90 10.74
CA SER A 434 17.76 7.34 11.01
C SER A 434 17.54 8.76 10.50
N VAL A 435 16.51 9.00 9.70
CA VAL A 435 16.12 10.34 9.21
C VAL A 435 14.65 10.62 9.49
N TRP A 436 14.31 11.86 9.81
CA TRP A 436 12.91 12.28 9.88
C TRP A 436 12.37 12.52 8.46
N ARG A 437 11.19 11.95 8.18
CA ARG A 437 10.39 12.20 6.98
C ARG A 437 9.08 12.87 7.35
N ARG A 438 8.58 13.69 6.42
CA ARG A 438 7.33 14.43 6.55
C ARG A 438 6.72 14.64 5.18
N SER A 439 5.40 14.70 5.12
CA SER A 439 4.64 14.99 3.89
C SER A 439 3.51 15.98 4.20
N ASP A 440 3.06 16.74 3.20
CA ASP A 440 2.03 17.78 3.36
C ASP A 440 0.75 17.38 2.59
N TYR A 441 -0.29 16.99 3.34
CA TYR A 441 -1.55 16.54 2.77
C TYR A 441 -2.63 17.60 2.95
N ARG A 442 -3.28 17.96 1.84
CA ARG A 442 -4.53 18.72 1.89
C ARG A 442 -5.68 17.77 2.21
N CYS A 443 -6.42 18.04 3.28
CA CYS A 443 -7.63 17.31 3.63
C CYS A 443 -8.87 18.04 3.10
N LYS A 444 -9.82 17.28 2.55
CA LYS A 444 -11.13 17.76 2.11
C LYS A 444 -12.21 16.84 2.66
N ARG A 445 -13.22 17.39 3.32
CA ARG A 445 -14.45 16.69 3.69
C ARG A 445 -15.12 16.10 2.44
N GLU A 446 -15.69 14.91 2.57
CA GLU A 446 -16.70 14.42 1.64
C GLU A 446 -18.11 14.65 2.21
N ASP A 447 -19.16 14.14 1.57
CA ASP A 447 -20.54 14.43 2.00
C ASP A 447 -20.83 13.82 3.39
N THR A 448 -20.39 12.58 3.62
CA THR A 448 -20.58 11.87 4.89
C THR A 448 -19.57 12.33 5.96
N PRO A 449 -20.02 12.75 7.16
CA PRO A 449 -19.15 13.00 8.31
C PRO A 449 -18.18 11.86 8.62
N GLY A 450 -17.02 12.19 9.18
CA GLY A 450 -15.95 11.21 9.44
C GLY A 450 -15.26 10.67 8.17
N THR A 451 -15.59 11.17 6.98
CA THR A 451 -15.01 10.74 5.70
C THR A 451 -14.33 11.89 4.96
N PHE A 452 -13.12 11.65 4.47
CA PHE A 452 -12.27 12.68 3.86
C PHE A 452 -11.54 12.15 2.63
N THR A 453 -11.39 12.99 1.59
CA THR A 453 -10.31 12.83 0.61
C THR A 453 -9.08 13.55 1.15
N PHE A 454 -7.93 12.89 1.17
CA PHE A 454 -6.63 13.54 1.31
C PHE A 454 -5.91 13.54 -0.06
N THR A 455 -5.22 14.63 -0.39
CA THR A 455 -4.36 14.72 -1.58
C THR A 455 -3.02 15.36 -1.25
N PHE A 456 -1.96 14.76 -1.76
CA PHE A 456 -0.58 15.20 -1.56
C PHE A 456 0.27 14.85 -2.78
N MET A 457 1.45 15.46 -2.88
CA MET A 457 2.49 15.07 -3.83
C MET A 457 3.71 14.58 -3.04
N ASP A 458 4.12 13.34 -3.26
CA ASP A 458 5.27 12.73 -2.60
C ASP A 458 6.16 12.07 -3.66
N ASN A 459 7.46 12.34 -3.60
CA ASN A 459 8.48 11.80 -4.51
C ASN A 459 8.14 12.01 -6.01
N GLY A 460 7.42 13.10 -6.33
CA GLY A 460 7.05 13.50 -7.68
C GLY A 460 5.67 13.03 -8.16
N VAL A 461 5.00 12.14 -7.40
CA VAL A 461 3.69 11.58 -7.77
C VAL A 461 2.60 12.15 -6.87
N THR A 462 1.48 12.53 -7.47
CA THR A 462 0.26 12.89 -6.73
C THR A 462 -0.48 11.61 -6.37
N SER A 463 -0.74 11.40 -5.08
CA SER A 463 -1.64 10.35 -4.60
C SER A 463 -2.93 10.96 -4.06
N LYS A 464 -4.02 10.22 -4.21
CA LYS A 464 -5.35 10.54 -3.67
C LYS A 464 -5.77 9.40 -2.75
N GLU A 465 -6.09 9.76 -1.52
CA GLU A 465 -6.45 8.81 -0.47
C GLU A 465 -7.83 9.12 0.08
N TYR A 466 -8.48 8.09 0.61
CA TYR A 466 -9.83 8.15 1.16
C TYR A 466 -9.79 7.65 2.59
N TRP A 467 -9.85 8.59 3.54
CA TRP A 467 -9.70 8.36 4.97
C TRP A 467 -11.06 8.35 5.67
N ARG A 468 -11.23 7.44 6.62
CA ARG A 468 -12.43 7.29 7.44
C ARG A 468 -12.07 7.17 8.91
N ILE A 469 -12.78 7.88 9.78
CA ILE A 469 -12.77 7.63 11.24
C ILE A 469 -13.71 6.44 11.48
N VAL A 470 -13.14 5.28 11.82
CA VAL A 470 -13.88 4.02 11.91
C VAL A 470 -14.54 3.88 13.28
N ASP A 471 -13.80 4.21 14.33
CA ASP A 471 -14.31 4.41 15.70
C ASP A 471 -13.31 5.27 16.50
N ALA A 472 -13.77 5.88 17.59
CA ALA A 472 -12.93 6.63 18.52
C ALA A 472 -13.49 6.56 19.95
N ALA A 473 -12.60 6.45 20.92
CA ALA A 473 -12.95 6.43 22.33
C ALA A 473 -13.66 7.72 22.74
N ASP A 474 -14.69 7.62 23.59
CA ASP A 474 -15.43 8.80 24.04
C ASP A 474 -14.57 9.73 24.92
N ASP A 475 -13.51 9.23 25.55
CA ASP A 475 -12.50 10.01 26.28
C ASP A 475 -11.31 10.47 25.40
N LEU A 476 -11.29 10.10 24.12
CA LEU A 476 -10.16 10.24 23.19
C LEU A 476 -8.85 9.57 23.68
N SER A 477 -8.95 8.48 24.44
CA SER A 477 -7.83 7.59 24.75
C SER A 477 -7.33 6.76 23.56
N TRP A 478 -8.13 6.62 22.50
CA TRP A 478 -7.71 6.05 21.22
C TRP A 478 -8.64 6.48 20.07
N ALA A 479 -8.15 6.36 18.84
CA ALA A 479 -8.94 6.48 17.62
C ALA A 479 -8.44 5.52 16.54
N LEU A 480 -9.36 4.90 15.79
CA LEU A 480 -9.07 4.00 14.68
C LEU A 480 -9.44 4.65 13.36
N TYR A 481 -8.46 4.71 12.46
CA TYR A 481 -8.61 5.26 11.13
C TYR A 481 -8.43 4.17 10.07
N TYR A 482 -9.17 4.26 8.98
CA TYR A 482 -8.96 3.45 7.78
C TYR A 482 -8.62 4.35 6.60
N TYR A 483 -7.69 3.90 5.75
CA TYR A 483 -7.36 4.55 4.50
C TYR A 483 -7.38 3.59 3.32
N ALA A 484 -7.85 4.08 2.17
CA ALA A 484 -7.66 3.44 0.87
C ALA A 484 -7.15 4.50 -0.12
N GLY A 485 -6.02 4.23 -0.77
CA GLY A 485 -5.33 5.18 -1.64
C GLY A 485 -4.89 4.60 -2.98
N ALA A 486 -4.56 5.49 -3.91
CA ALA A 486 -3.82 5.13 -5.11
C ALA A 486 -2.92 6.28 -5.55
N ALA A 487 -1.63 5.95 -5.74
CA ALA A 487 -0.69 6.79 -6.48
C ALA A 487 -0.84 6.48 -7.97
N LYS A 488 -1.94 6.99 -8.57
CA LYS A 488 -2.49 6.59 -9.87
C LYS A 488 -1.42 6.24 -10.92
N SER A 489 -0.58 7.21 -11.26
CA SER A 489 0.42 7.10 -12.33
C SER A 489 1.72 6.39 -11.92
N ALA A 490 1.88 6.03 -10.64
CA ALA A 490 2.96 5.16 -10.17
C ALA A 490 2.60 3.67 -10.23
N GLY A 491 1.36 3.33 -10.63
CA GLY A 491 0.89 1.95 -10.64
C GLY A 491 0.80 1.36 -9.23
N GLN A 492 0.38 2.14 -8.22
CA GLN A 492 0.27 1.65 -6.84
C GLN A 492 -1.12 1.95 -6.27
N MET A 493 -1.75 0.93 -5.70
CA MET A 493 -3.01 0.98 -4.96
C MET A 493 -2.82 0.33 -3.59
N TYR A 494 -3.41 0.89 -2.54
CA TYR A 494 -3.14 0.44 -1.17
C TYR A 494 -4.33 0.66 -0.22
N VAL A 495 -4.42 -0.19 0.80
CA VAL A 495 -5.31 -0.04 1.96
C VAL A 495 -4.49 -0.11 3.25
N GLY A 496 -5.02 0.43 4.33
CA GLY A 496 -4.50 0.22 5.66
C GLY A 496 -5.48 0.69 6.74
N ALA A 497 -5.22 0.27 7.97
CA ALA A 497 -5.87 0.79 9.16
C ALA A 497 -4.79 1.23 10.15
N VAL A 498 -4.99 2.37 10.82
CA VAL A 498 -4.06 2.91 11.82
C VAL A 498 -4.81 3.10 13.13
N LEU A 499 -4.39 2.36 14.15
CA LEU A 499 -4.79 2.61 15.53
C LEU A 499 -3.83 3.66 16.11
N ALA A 500 -4.37 4.77 16.61
CA ALA A 500 -3.58 5.85 17.19
C ALA A 500 -4.06 6.18 18.60
N SER A 501 -3.12 6.58 19.46
CA SER A 501 -3.36 6.92 20.86
C SER A 501 -2.63 8.22 21.25
N PRO A 502 -2.87 8.77 22.45
CA PRO A 502 -2.29 10.04 22.88
C PRO A 502 -0.82 9.98 23.24
N ASP A 503 -0.24 8.78 23.33
CA ASP A 503 1.11 8.48 23.80
C ASP A 503 1.84 7.39 22.97
N GLY A 504 1.16 6.79 21.99
CA GLY A 504 1.71 5.72 21.14
C GLY A 504 1.67 4.32 21.77
N LEU A 505 1.01 4.16 22.93
CA LEU A 505 0.81 2.88 23.61
C LEU A 505 -0.56 2.27 23.27
N TRP A 506 -0.70 0.95 23.45
CA TRP A 506 -1.97 0.26 23.26
C TRP A 506 -3.07 0.77 24.21
N PRO A 507 -4.33 0.82 23.75
CA PRO A 507 -5.45 1.22 24.60
C PRO A 507 -5.59 0.33 25.84
N PRO A 508 -6.17 0.84 26.94
CA PRO A 508 -6.39 0.05 28.16
C PRO A 508 -7.21 -1.22 27.88
N THR A 509 -6.95 -2.31 28.61
CA THR A 509 -7.56 -3.64 28.39
C THR A 509 -9.08 -3.61 28.21
N ARG A 510 -9.80 -2.73 28.91
CA ARG A 510 -11.27 -2.53 28.81
C ARG A 510 -11.76 -2.10 27.42
N GLU A 511 -10.90 -1.44 26.63
CA GLU A 511 -11.21 -0.94 25.29
C GLU A 511 -10.95 -2.00 24.21
N MET A 512 -10.18 -3.05 24.51
CA MET A 512 -9.58 -3.90 23.48
C MET A 512 -10.59 -4.73 22.68
N GLU A 513 -11.70 -5.13 23.29
CA GLU A 513 -12.82 -5.77 22.57
C GLU A 513 -13.48 -4.80 21.59
N ARG A 514 -13.62 -3.52 21.95
CA ARG A 514 -14.14 -2.45 21.07
C ARG A 514 -13.15 -2.16 19.93
N VAL A 515 -11.86 -2.10 20.23
CA VAL A 515 -10.79 -1.90 19.23
C VAL A 515 -10.72 -3.07 18.25
N GLU A 516 -10.75 -4.33 18.73
CA GLU A 516 -10.75 -5.50 17.84
C GLU A 516 -12.03 -5.58 17.01
N LYS A 517 -13.19 -5.29 17.60
CA LYS A 517 -14.46 -5.21 16.87
C LYS A 517 -14.43 -4.14 15.78
N ALA A 518 -13.92 -2.94 16.08
CA ALA A 518 -13.79 -1.86 15.11
C ALA A 518 -12.79 -2.18 13.99
N LEU A 519 -11.69 -2.88 14.29
CA LEU A 519 -10.77 -3.43 13.28
C LEU A 519 -11.48 -4.44 12.38
N TRP A 520 -12.21 -5.40 12.96
CA TRP A 520 -12.83 -6.48 12.20
C TRP A 520 -14.08 -6.04 11.41
N GLU A 521 -15.10 -5.52 12.09
CA GLU A 521 -16.37 -5.11 11.46
C GLU A 521 -16.26 -3.79 10.69
N GLY A 522 -15.35 -2.91 11.11
CA GLY A 522 -15.12 -1.61 10.48
C GLY A 522 -14.12 -1.69 9.33
N CYS A 523 -12.88 -2.13 9.59
CA CYS A 523 -11.80 -2.14 8.61
C CYS A 523 -11.66 -3.45 7.81
N GLY A 524 -12.24 -4.56 8.27
CA GLY A 524 -11.93 -5.89 7.74
C GLY A 524 -10.54 -6.40 8.16
N CYS A 525 -9.96 -5.85 9.23
CA CYS A 525 -8.61 -6.17 9.70
C CYS A 525 -8.63 -7.16 10.87
N LYS A 526 -7.64 -8.04 10.95
CA LYS A 526 -7.38 -8.87 12.15
C LYS A 526 -6.36 -8.18 13.05
N MET A 527 -6.43 -8.42 14.36
CA MET A 527 -5.47 -7.84 15.33
C MET A 527 -4.01 -8.26 15.05
N TRP A 528 -3.79 -9.43 14.44
CA TRP A 528 -2.46 -9.91 14.02
C TRP A 528 -2.00 -9.38 12.65
N GLU A 529 -2.83 -8.64 11.91
CA GLU A 529 -2.38 -7.86 10.74
C GLU A 529 -1.74 -6.52 11.15
N MET A 530 -2.00 -6.06 12.37
CA MET A 530 -1.48 -4.79 12.88
C MET A 530 0.00 -4.91 13.26
N MET A 531 0.86 -4.09 12.65
CA MET A 531 2.27 -3.97 13.02
C MET A 531 2.48 -2.85 14.01
N GLU A 532 3.15 -3.17 15.11
CA GLU A 532 3.47 -2.27 16.21
C GLU A 532 4.50 -1.20 15.82
N VAL A 533 4.21 0.06 16.12
CA VAL A 533 5.11 1.20 15.85
C VAL A 533 6.11 1.35 16.99
N ASP A 534 7.41 1.42 16.67
CA ASP A 534 8.45 1.67 17.67
C ASP A 534 8.38 3.13 18.17
N ASN A 535 7.72 3.30 19.32
CA ASN A 535 7.48 4.56 20.01
C ASN A 535 8.35 4.75 21.26
N ARG A 536 9.50 4.07 21.37
CA ARG A 536 10.39 4.22 22.54
C ARG A 536 10.87 5.67 22.71
N PRO A 537 11.12 6.16 23.94
CA PRO A 537 11.46 7.57 24.19
C PRO A 537 12.67 8.10 23.41
N ASP A 538 13.70 7.28 23.20
CA ASP A 538 14.89 7.61 22.38
C ASP A 538 14.59 7.68 20.88
N VAL A 539 13.56 6.97 20.43
CA VAL A 539 13.15 6.89 19.04
C VAL A 539 12.30 8.09 18.66
N ILE A 540 11.33 8.45 19.50
CA ILE A 540 10.39 9.56 19.24
C ILE A 540 11.00 10.96 19.49
N ALA A 541 12.09 11.04 20.26
CA ALA A 541 12.71 12.31 20.64
C ALA A 541 13.18 13.19 19.45
N ASN A 542 12.99 14.50 19.59
CA ASN A 542 13.39 15.53 18.62
C ASN A 542 12.71 15.44 17.24
N ALA A 543 11.43 15.03 17.22
CA ALA A 543 10.61 15.06 16.01
C ALA A 543 10.28 16.51 15.56
N PRO A 544 10.29 16.81 14.24
CA PRO A 544 9.96 18.13 13.70
C PRO A 544 8.43 18.35 13.60
N LEU A 545 7.76 18.51 14.75
CA LEU A 545 6.30 18.53 14.86
C LEU A 545 5.64 19.84 14.40
N GLN A 546 6.38 20.95 14.33
CA GLN A 546 5.83 22.30 14.09
C GLN A 546 5.02 22.33 12.78
N PRO A 547 3.70 22.61 12.78
CA PRO A 547 2.86 22.51 11.57
C PRO A 547 3.36 23.32 10.36
N LEU A 548 3.18 22.78 9.15
CA LEU A 548 3.69 23.39 7.90
C LEU A 548 2.89 24.63 7.46
N HIS A 549 1.64 24.75 7.89
CA HIS A 549 0.76 25.89 7.61
C HIS A 549 0.32 26.58 8.90
N ASP A 550 -0.10 27.84 8.76
CA ASP A 550 -0.69 28.64 9.84
C ASP A 550 -1.89 27.94 10.51
N VAL A 551 -1.75 27.62 11.80
CA VAL A 551 -2.72 26.84 12.59
C VAL A 551 -3.89 27.70 13.09
N VAL A 552 -5.09 27.14 13.01
CA VAL A 552 -6.27 27.55 13.77
C VAL A 552 -6.75 26.33 14.55
N LEU A 553 -6.59 26.34 15.88
CA LEU A 553 -7.06 25.24 16.73
C LEU A 553 -8.58 25.30 16.87
N LYS A 554 -9.23 24.16 16.63
CA LYS A 554 -10.64 23.91 17.00
C LYS A 554 -10.74 23.72 18.51
N PRO A 555 -11.94 23.93 19.12
CA PRO A 555 -12.17 23.59 20.51
C PRO A 555 -11.82 22.12 20.80
N SER A 556 -11.17 21.87 21.93
CA SER A 556 -10.87 20.51 22.37
C SER A 556 -12.17 19.72 22.61
N LEU A 557 -12.16 18.43 22.28
CA LEU A 557 -13.17 17.48 22.75
C LEU A 557 -12.77 16.78 24.05
N ILE A 558 -11.49 16.82 24.45
CA ILE A 558 -11.02 16.26 25.72
C ILE A 558 -11.76 16.98 26.86
N LEU A 559 -12.35 16.19 27.76
CA LEU A 559 -13.07 16.71 28.93
C LEU A 559 -12.08 17.10 30.04
N PRO A 560 -12.42 18.07 30.91
CA PRO A 560 -11.59 18.45 32.06
C PRO A 560 -11.43 17.35 33.12
#